data_AF-A0A4U9WEE6-F1
#
_entry.id   AF-A0A4U9WEE6-F1
#
_cell.length_a   1.000
_cell.length_b   1.000
_cell.length_c   1.000
_cell.angle_alpha   90.00
_cell.angle_beta   90.00
_cell.angle_gamma   90.00
#
_symmetry.space_group_name_H-M   'P 1'
#
loop_
_entity.id
_entity.type
_entity.pdbx_description
1 polymer ?
#
loop_
_entity_poly.entity_id
_entity_poly.type
_entity_poly.pdbx_seq_one_letter_code
_entity_poly.pdbx_strand_id
1 'polypeptide(L)'
;MGVPIEYLLAASLMAIPGGILFARLLSPATEPSRVEFSEMSFSDKRPASIIEAAANGAMLGLKIAVGVATVVMAFVALIALINGIIGGVGGLFGVESVSLQSLLGYLFAPLAYIMGVSWEHADLAGGLIGQKLAINEFVALSQLLSLPERKRDAT
;
A
#
# COMPACT_ATOMS: atom_id res chain seq x y z
N MET A 1 -13.83 -0.20 -5.53
CA MET A 1 -13.19 -0.20 -4.20
C MET A 1 -13.80 0.91 -3.34
N GLY A 2 -14.06 2.13 -3.83
CA GLY A 2 -14.85 3.13 -3.08
C GLY A 2 -14.02 4.13 -2.29
N VAL A 3 -12.70 4.15 -2.53
CA VAL A 3 -11.82 5.23 -2.06
C VAL A 3 -12.11 6.49 -2.89
N PRO A 4 -12.20 7.67 -2.27
CA PRO A 4 -12.34 8.94 -2.99
C PRO A 4 -11.22 9.14 -4.00
N ILE A 5 -11.59 9.41 -5.26
CA ILE A 5 -10.62 9.56 -6.36
C ILE A 5 -9.76 10.82 -6.17
N GLU A 6 -10.31 11.84 -5.53
CA GLU A 6 -9.64 13.10 -5.24
C GLU A 6 -8.40 12.86 -4.37
N TYR A 7 -8.50 11.97 -3.38
CA TYR A 7 -7.38 11.60 -2.52
C TYR A 7 -6.33 10.78 -3.25
N LEU A 8 -6.73 9.86 -4.12
CA LEU A 8 -5.78 9.05 -4.90
C LEU A 8 -4.99 9.92 -5.90
N LEU A 9 -5.66 10.86 -6.56
CA LEU A 9 -5.03 11.78 -7.50
C LEU A 9 -4.08 12.74 -6.78
N ALA A 10 -4.56 13.36 -5.69
CA ALA A 10 -3.72 14.25 -4.88
C ALA A 10 -2.49 13.53 -4.34
N ALA A 11 -2.66 12.34 -3.74
CA ALA A 11 -1.55 11.55 -3.22
C ALA A 11 -0.55 11.14 -4.29
N SER A 12 -1.01 10.75 -5.48
CA SER A 12 -0.13 10.38 -6.60
C SER A 12 0.73 11.55 -7.06
N LEU A 13 0.17 12.75 -7.13
CA LEU A 13 0.91 13.96 -7.48
C LEU A 13 1.89 14.37 -6.37
N MET A 14 1.47 14.27 -5.10
CA MET A 14 2.33 14.57 -3.94
C MET A 14 3.48 13.56 -3.77
N ALA A 15 3.32 12.33 -4.24
CA ALA A 15 4.34 11.29 -4.15
C ALA A 15 5.60 11.62 -4.97
N ILE A 16 5.50 12.39 -6.05
CA ILE A 16 6.66 12.79 -6.88
C ILE A 16 7.62 13.69 -6.09
N PRO A 17 7.22 14.88 -5.61
CA PRO A 17 8.11 15.73 -4.81
C PRO A 17 8.47 15.08 -3.46
N GLY A 18 7.54 14.34 -2.83
CA GLY A 18 7.82 13.61 -1.59
C GLY A 18 8.90 12.54 -1.77
N GLY A 19 8.84 11.77 -2.87
CA GLY A 19 9.83 10.76 -3.20
C GLY A 19 11.22 11.36 -3.42
N ILE A 20 11.31 12.49 -4.14
CA ILE A 20 12.58 13.20 -4.33
C ILE A 20 13.12 13.74 -3.01
N LEU A 21 12.26 14.33 -2.18
CA LEU A 21 12.64 14.88 -0.87
C LEU A 21 13.26 13.79 0.02
N PHE A 22 12.55 12.68 0.24
CA PHE A 22 13.05 11.59 1.07
C PHE A 22 14.26 10.89 0.45
N ALA A 23 14.31 10.72 -0.88
CA ALA A 23 15.48 10.16 -1.54
C ALA A 23 16.74 11.00 -1.29
N ARG A 24 16.64 12.34 -1.36
CA ARG A 24 17.76 13.25 -1.12
C ARG A 24 18.11 13.43 0.36
N LEU A 25 17.15 13.30 1.27
CA LEU A 25 17.42 13.29 2.71
C LEU A 25 18.16 12.02 3.14
N LEU A 26 17.74 10.85 2.62
CA LEU A 26 18.34 9.56 2.96
C LEU A 26 19.67 9.30 2.23
N SER A 27 19.76 9.71 0.97
CA SER A 27 20.96 9.55 0.13
C SER A 27 21.23 10.83 -0.66
N PRO A 28 21.95 11.80 -0.07
CA PRO A 28 22.28 13.06 -0.73
C PRO A 28 23.15 12.83 -1.98
N ALA A 29 22.84 13.55 -3.06
CA ALA A 29 23.69 13.53 -4.25
C ALA A 29 25.00 14.28 -3.97
N THR A 30 26.10 13.55 -3.85
CA THR A 30 27.45 14.09 -3.58
C THR A 30 28.27 14.29 -4.85
N GLU A 31 27.94 13.56 -5.91
CA GLU A 31 28.61 13.65 -7.21
C GLU A 31 27.87 14.57 -8.20
N PRO A 32 28.60 15.20 -9.14
CA PRO A 32 27.96 15.95 -10.22
C PRO A 32 27.10 15.03 -11.09
N SER A 33 25.95 15.54 -11.53
CA SER A 33 25.05 14.82 -12.44
C SER A 33 25.78 14.47 -13.74
N ARG A 34 25.82 13.18 -14.08
CA ARG A 34 26.38 12.66 -15.34
C ARG A 34 25.33 12.44 -16.43
N VAL A 35 24.11 12.95 -16.23
CA VAL A 35 23.01 12.77 -17.20
C VAL A 35 23.24 13.69 -18.39
N GLU A 36 23.73 13.13 -19.49
CA GLU A 36 23.73 13.80 -20.79
C GLU A 36 22.39 13.54 -21.50
N PHE A 37 21.73 14.61 -21.96
CA PHE A 37 20.42 14.56 -22.60
C PHE A 37 20.43 13.96 -24.03
N SER A 38 21.59 13.55 -24.53
CA SER A 38 21.82 13.08 -25.90
C SER A 38 21.44 11.61 -26.13
N GLU A 39 21.36 10.78 -25.09
CA GLU A 39 21.11 9.32 -25.20
C GLU A 39 19.75 8.89 -24.67
N MET A 40 18.69 9.65 -24.98
CA MET A 40 17.33 9.24 -24.64
C MET A 40 16.82 8.20 -25.65
N SER A 41 17.27 6.94 -25.49
CA SER A 41 16.75 5.81 -26.27
C SER A 41 15.36 5.43 -25.75
N PHE A 42 14.33 5.83 -26.50
CA PHE A 42 12.99 5.27 -26.32
C PHE A 42 12.98 3.85 -26.85
N SER A 43 12.41 2.90 -26.10
CA SER A 43 12.43 1.46 -26.41
C SER A 43 12.30 1.12 -27.90
N ASP A 44 13.10 0.15 -28.34
CA ASP A 44 13.20 -0.30 -29.74
C ASP A 44 11.89 -0.89 -30.32
N LYS A 45 10.83 -1.02 -29.53
CA LYS A 45 9.54 -1.59 -29.96
C LYS A 45 8.39 -0.63 -29.66
N ARG A 46 8.33 0.46 -30.41
CA ARG A 46 7.13 1.29 -30.47
C ARG A 46 6.02 0.52 -31.21
N PRO A 47 4.77 0.51 -30.70
CA PRO A 47 3.66 -0.08 -31.43
C PRO A 47 3.51 0.58 -32.81
N ALA A 48 3.25 -0.20 -33.85
CA ALA A 48 3.07 0.30 -35.20
C ALA A 48 1.73 1.02 -35.41
N SER A 49 0.75 0.81 -34.52
CA SER A 49 -0.57 1.43 -34.58
C SER A 49 -1.21 1.63 -33.20
N ILE A 50 -2.24 2.50 -33.15
CA ILE A 50 -3.09 2.69 -31.95
C ILE A 50 -3.75 1.36 -31.53
N ILE A 51 -4.17 0.55 -32.51
CA ILE A 51 -4.79 -0.76 -32.26
C ILE A 51 -3.78 -1.70 -31.59
N GLU A 52 -2.55 -1.74 -32.10
CA GLU A 52 -1.48 -2.57 -31.50
C GLU A 52 -1.12 -2.08 -30.09
N ALA A 53 -1.04 -0.77 -29.87
CA ALA A 53 -0.80 -0.20 -28.54
C ALA A 53 -1.90 -0.58 -27.55
N ALA A 54 -3.18 -0.48 -27.96
CA ALA A 54 -4.31 -0.86 -27.15
C ALA A 54 -4.32 -2.37 -26.84
N ALA A 55 -4.03 -3.23 -27.83
CA ALA A 55 -3.96 -4.67 -27.65
C ALA A 55 -2.83 -5.07 -26.69
N ASN A 56 -1.63 -4.50 -26.87
CA ASN A 56 -0.49 -4.73 -25.97
C ASN A 56 -0.79 -4.25 -24.54
N GLY A 57 -1.41 -3.08 -24.39
CA GLY A 57 -1.84 -2.54 -23.11
C GLY A 57 -2.88 -3.43 -22.42
N ALA A 58 -3.87 -3.93 -23.15
CA ALA A 58 -4.88 -4.86 -22.62
C ALA A 58 -4.25 -6.19 -22.17
N MET A 59 -3.33 -6.76 -22.94
CA MET A 59 -2.63 -8.00 -22.58
C MET A 59 -1.73 -7.81 -21.36
N LEU A 60 -1.03 -6.67 -21.25
CA LEU A 60 -0.26 -6.33 -20.07
C LEU A 60 -1.17 -6.14 -18.85
N GLY A 61 -2.27 -5.42 -19.02
CA GLY A 61 -3.29 -5.20 -17.99
C GLY A 61 -3.87 -6.50 -17.46
N LEU A 62 -4.19 -7.45 -18.34
CA LEU A 62 -4.67 -8.79 -17.95
C LEU A 62 -3.65 -9.52 -17.07
N LYS A 63 -2.37 -9.52 -17.46
CA LYS A 63 -1.30 -10.16 -16.68
C LYS A 63 -1.17 -9.55 -15.28
N ILE A 64 -1.21 -8.22 -15.21
CA ILE A 64 -1.15 -7.49 -13.93
C ILE A 64 -2.39 -7.82 -13.08
N ALA A 65 -3.60 -7.79 -13.66
CA ALA A 65 -4.84 -8.06 -12.97
C ALA A 65 -4.89 -9.47 -12.35
N VAL A 66 -4.50 -10.49 -13.13
CA VAL A 66 -4.39 -11.87 -12.64
C VAL A 66 -3.35 -11.96 -11.53
N GLY A 67 -2.17 -11.37 -11.73
CA GLY A 67 -1.10 -11.38 -10.72
C GLY A 67 -1.54 -10.76 -9.39
N VAL A 68 -2.15 -9.57 -9.43
CA VAL A 68 -2.66 -8.90 -8.23
C VAL A 68 -3.76 -9.72 -7.55
N ALA A 69 -4.70 -10.27 -8.31
CA ALA A 69 -5.77 -11.12 -7.75
C ALA A 69 -5.20 -12.34 -7.03
N THR A 70 -4.21 -13.02 -7.62
CA THR A 70 -3.53 -14.16 -7.00
C THR A 70 -2.80 -13.76 -5.72
N VAL A 71 -2.04 -12.66 -5.75
CA VAL A 71 -1.29 -12.17 -4.59
C VAL A 71 -2.22 -11.79 -3.44
N VAL A 72 -3.29 -11.03 -3.71
CA VAL A 72 -4.27 -10.64 -2.68
C VAL A 72 -4.94 -11.86 -2.07
N MET A 73 -5.35 -12.84 -2.89
CA MET A 73 -5.96 -14.08 -2.40
C MET A 73 -5.00 -14.85 -1.46
N ALA A 74 -3.74 -15.00 -1.85
CA ALA A 74 -2.74 -15.69 -1.05
C ALA A 74 -2.49 -14.99 0.30
N PHE A 75 -2.38 -13.65 0.29
CA PHE A 75 -2.16 -12.89 1.52
C PHE A 75 -3.37 -12.90 2.46
N VAL A 76 -4.60 -12.80 1.95
CA VAL A 76 -5.80 -12.91 2.79
C VAL A 76 -5.85 -14.27 3.50
N ALA A 77 -5.54 -15.36 2.77
CA ALA A 77 -5.47 -16.69 3.36
C ALA A 77 -4.36 -16.81 4.41
N LEU A 78 -3.18 -16.24 4.13
CA LEU A 78 -2.05 -16.25 5.07
C LEU A 78 -2.34 -15.45 6.34
N ILE A 79 -2.98 -14.28 6.22
CA ILE A 79 -3.41 -13.45 7.36
C ILE A 79 -4.44 -14.22 8.20
N ALA A 80 -5.40 -14.90 7.57
CA ALA A 80 -6.37 -15.73 8.28
C ALA A 80 -5.69 -16.88 9.04
N LEU A 81 -4.69 -17.53 8.44
CA LEU A 81 -3.89 -18.56 9.09
C LEU A 81 -3.11 -18.01 10.29
N ILE A 82 -2.42 -16.89 10.11
CA ILE A 82 -1.65 -16.22 11.18
C ILE A 82 -2.59 -15.82 12.32
N ASN A 83 -3.76 -15.25 12.01
CA ASN A 83 -4.77 -14.90 13.01
C ASN A 83 -5.30 -16.14 13.76
N GLY A 84 -5.47 -17.27 13.07
CA GLY A 84 -5.81 -18.54 13.71
C GLY A 84 -4.74 -19.02 14.70
N ILE A 85 -3.46 -18.91 14.33
CA ILE A 85 -2.33 -19.26 15.21
C ILE A 85 -2.25 -18.30 16.40
N ILE A 86 -2.26 -16.99 16.15
CA ILE A 86 -2.18 -15.95 17.19
C ILE A 86 -3.36 -16.07 18.15
N GLY A 87 -4.58 -16.25 17.65
CA GLY A 87 -5.76 -16.45 18.48
C GLY A 87 -5.69 -17.74 19.31
N GLY A 88 -5.20 -18.83 18.72
CA GLY A 88 -4.99 -20.10 19.42
C GLY A 88 -3.96 -19.98 20.55
N VAL A 89 -2.82 -19.34 20.29
CA VAL A 89 -1.78 -19.09 21.31
C VAL A 89 -2.27 -18.09 22.36
N GLY A 90 -2.90 -16.99 21.96
CA GLY A 90 -3.46 -15.97 22.86
C GLY A 90 -4.47 -16.57 23.83
N GLY A 91 -5.32 -17.49 23.35
CA GLY A 91 -6.25 -18.25 24.18
C GLY A 91 -5.58 -19.06 25.30
N LEU A 92 -4.36 -19.58 25.08
CA LEU A 92 -3.60 -20.29 26.13
C LEU A 92 -3.13 -19.35 27.26
N PHE A 93 -2.95 -18.06 26.97
CA PHE A 93 -2.53 -17.03 27.93
C PHE A 93 -3.71 -16.20 28.47
N GLY A 94 -4.95 -16.58 28.15
CA GLY A 94 -6.15 -15.84 28.57
C GLY A 94 -6.33 -14.50 27.86
N VAL A 95 -5.63 -14.27 26.74
CA VAL A 95 -5.77 -13.06 25.92
C VAL A 95 -6.65 -13.39 24.72
N GLU A 96 -7.91 -13.00 24.82
CA GLU A 96 -8.89 -13.23 23.76
C GLU A 96 -8.74 -12.20 22.62
N SER A 97 -9.08 -12.64 21.40
CA SER A 97 -9.25 -11.76 20.23
C SER A 97 -8.00 -11.02 19.72
N VAL A 98 -6.79 -11.51 20.00
CA VAL A 98 -5.56 -10.97 19.38
C VAL A 98 -5.51 -11.33 17.90
N SER A 99 -5.20 -10.35 17.06
CA SER A 99 -5.00 -10.52 15.62
C SER A 99 -3.71 -9.86 15.18
N LEU A 100 -3.23 -10.22 14.00
CA LEU A 100 -2.12 -9.53 13.33
C LEU A 100 -2.43 -8.04 13.17
N GLN A 101 -3.68 -7.70 12.85
CA GLN A 101 -4.13 -6.32 12.71
C GLN A 101 -4.02 -5.53 14.02
N SER A 102 -4.45 -6.10 15.15
CA SER A 102 -4.36 -5.41 16.44
C SER A 102 -2.91 -5.27 16.91
N LEU A 103 -2.05 -6.24 16.62
CA LEU A 103 -0.62 -6.15 16.91
C LEU A 103 0.06 -5.05 16.10
N LEU A 104 -0.20 -5.00 14.79
CA LEU A 104 0.27 -3.93 13.92
C LEU A 104 -0.32 -2.58 14.32
N GLY A 105 -1.58 -2.56 14.73
CA GLY A 105 -2.27 -1.38 15.24
C GLY A 105 -1.57 -0.77 16.44
N TYR A 106 -1.30 -1.58 17.46
CA TYR A 106 -0.57 -1.12 18.63
C TYR A 106 0.86 -0.65 18.29
N LEU A 107 1.56 -1.38 17.40
CA LEU A 107 2.93 -1.05 17.01
C LEU A 107 3.03 0.26 16.23
N PHE A 108 2.09 0.53 15.33
CA PHE A 108 2.10 1.70 14.44
C PHE A 108 1.17 2.84 14.91
N ALA A 109 0.44 2.69 16.02
CA ALA A 109 -0.39 3.76 16.58
C ALA A 109 0.37 5.06 16.85
N PRO A 110 1.60 5.05 17.41
CA PRO A 110 2.36 6.29 17.59
C PRO A 110 2.64 7.00 16.27
N LEU A 111 2.92 6.25 15.20
CA LEU A 111 3.14 6.81 13.87
C LEU A 111 1.86 7.40 13.29
N ALA A 112 0.72 6.70 13.43
CA ALA A 112 -0.58 7.21 13.00
C ALA A 112 -0.95 8.52 13.71
N TYR A 113 -0.68 8.61 15.01
CA TYR A 113 -0.92 9.81 15.80
C TYR A 113 -0.05 10.99 15.33
N ILE A 114 1.24 10.76 15.05
CA ILE A 114 2.15 11.79 14.51
C ILE A 114 1.68 12.29 13.14
N MET A 115 1.04 11.43 12.33
CA MET A 115 0.47 11.80 11.04
C MET A 115 -0.87 12.55 11.15
N GLY A 116 -1.37 12.79 12.37
CA GLY A 116 -2.54 13.64 12.64
C GLY A 116 -3.83 12.88 12.94
N VAL A 117 -3.81 11.54 13.03
CA VAL A 117 -4.97 10.75 13.45
C VAL A 117 -5.22 10.94 14.94
N SER A 118 -6.49 11.03 15.37
CA SER A 118 -6.82 11.11 16.79
C SER A 118 -6.33 9.86 17.53
N TRP A 119 -5.94 10.00 18.80
CA TRP A 119 -5.44 8.85 19.58
C TRP A 119 -6.48 7.72 19.69
N GLU A 120 -7.77 8.06 19.71
CA GLU A 120 -8.89 7.13 19.75
C GLU A 120 -9.02 6.25 18.48
N HIS A 121 -8.38 6.64 17.38
CA HIS A 121 -8.39 5.92 16.10
C HIS A 121 -7.00 5.53 15.62
N ALA A 122 -5.96 5.85 16.40
CA ALA A 122 -4.57 5.63 16.04
C ALA A 122 -4.24 4.13 15.94
N ASP A 123 -4.87 3.28 16.74
CA ASP A 123 -4.74 1.82 16.68
C ASP A 123 -5.26 1.26 15.35
N LEU A 124 -6.42 1.73 14.91
CA LEU A 124 -7.04 1.31 13.66
C LEU A 124 -6.23 1.81 12.46
N ALA A 125 -5.86 3.08 12.44
CA ALA A 125 -5.01 3.65 11.38
C ALA A 125 -3.62 2.98 11.36
N GLY A 126 -3.03 2.75 12.53
CA GLY A 126 -1.78 2.01 12.70
C GLY A 126 -1.87 0.61 12.10
N GLY A 127 -3.00 -0.08 12.27
CA GLY A 127 -3.23 -1.41 11.71
C GLY A 127 -3.18 -1.39 10.19
N LEU A 128 -3.81 -0.39 9.55
CA LEU A 128 -3.80 -0.21 8.10
C LEU A 128 -2.41 0.15 7.57
N ILE A 129 -1.68 1.04 8.26
CA ILE A 129 -0.31 1.42 7.91
C ILE A 129 0.61 0.20 8.01
N GLY A 130 0.52 -0.55 9.11
CA GLY A 130 1.30 -1.75 9.33
C GLY A 130 1.00 -2.83 8.29
N GLN A 131 -0.27 -3.03 7.93
CA GLN A 131 -0.64 -3.94 6.84
C GLN A 131 -0.07 -3.50 5.50
N LYS A 132 -0.10 -2.20 5.19
CA LYS A 132 0.49 -1.67 3.96
C LYS A 132 2.00 -1.93 3.88
N LEU A 133 2.71 -1.78 5.00
CA LEU A 133 4.16 -1.97 5.07
C LEU A 133 4.58 -3.45 5.09
N ALA A 134 3.88 -4.29 5.87
CA ALA A 134 4.23 -5.69 6.05
C ALA A 134 3.68 -6.60 4.94
N ILE A 135 2.59 -6.20 4.29
CA ILE A 135 1.87 -7.01 3.29
C ILE A 135 1.83 -6.31 1.93
N ASN A 136 0.91 -5.35 1.72
CA ASN A 136 0.82 -4.49 0.53
C ASN A 136 -0.34 -3.48 0.64
N GLU A 137 -0.43 -2.51 -0.27
CA GLU A 137 -1.52 -1.53 -0.28
C GLU A 137 -2.89 -2.13 -0.61
N PHE A 138 -2.97 -3.15 -1.47
CA PHE A 138 -4.26 -3.70 -1.92
C PHE A 138 -5.04 -4.38 -0.78
N VAL A 139 -4.34 -5.08 0.11
CA VAL A 139 -4.90 -5.73 1.30
C VAL A 139 -5.29 -4.68 2.35
N ALA A 140 -4.43 -3.68 2.58
CA ALA A 140 -4.76 -2.59 3.50
C ALA A 140 -6.00 -1.81 3.03
N LEU A 141 -6.10 -1.54 1.72
CA LEU A 141 -7.25 -0.85 1.12
C LEU A 141 -8.53 -1.69 1.21
N SER A 142 -8.47 -3.00 0.97
CA SER A 142 -9.66 -3.86 1.10
C SER A 142 -10.20 -3.86 2.55
N GLN A 143 -9.30 -3.85 3.54
CA GLN A 143 -9.65 -3.74 4.94
C GLN A 143 -10.26 -2.37 5.28
N LEU A 144 -9.66 -1.26 4.84
CA LEU A 144 -10.17 0.10 5.05
C LEU A 144 -11.61 0.25 4.55
N LEU A 145 -11.91 -0.33 3.39
CA LEU A 145 -13.22 -0.22 2.75
C LEU A 145 -14.30 -1.10 3.40
N SER A 146 -13.88 -2.14 4.13
CA SER A 146 -14.78 -2.95 4.95
C SER A 146 -15.28 -2.22 6.21
N LEU A 147 -14.66 -1.09 6.58
CA LEU A 147 -15.04 -0.34 7.77
C LEU A 147 -16.31 0.48 7.55
N PRO A 148 -17.12 0.71 8.62
CA PRO A 148 -18.26 1.61 8.56
C PRO A 148 -17.83 3.03 8.17
N GLU A 149 -18.66 3.75 7.41
CA GLU A 149 -18.28 5.04 6.82
C GLU A 149 -17.75 6.05 7.84
N ARG A 150 -18.39 6.16 9.00
CA ARG A 150 -17.98 7.04 10.11
C ARG A 150 -16.53 6.82 10.58
N LYS A 151 -16.02 5.59 10.48
CA LYS A 151 -14.65 5.25 10.89
C LYS A 151 -13.62 5.43 9.78
N ARG A 152 -14.04 5.58 8.52
CA ARG A 152 -13.15 5.83 7.38
C ARG A 152 -12.71 7.30 7.30
N ASP A 153 -13.60 8.21 7.70
CA ASP A 153 -13.33 9.66 7.68
C ASP A 153 -12.52 10.14 8.91
N ALA A 154 -12.36 9.26 9.90
CA ALA A 154 -11.70 9.56 11.17
C ALA A 154 -10.24 9.05 11.24
N THR A 155 -9.79 8.37 10.18
CA THR A 155 -8.43 7.86 9.97
C THR A 155 -7.75 8.54 8.79
#